data_AF-A0A7C6NHU7-F1
#
_entry.id   AF-A0A7C6NHU7-F1
#
_cell.length_a   1.000
_cell.length_b   1.000
_cell.length_c   1.000
_cell.angle_alpha   90.00
_cell.angle_beta   90.00
_cell.angle_gamma   90.00
#
_symmetry.space_group_name_H-M   'P 1'
#
loop_
_entity.id
_entity.type
_entity.pdbx_description
1 polymer ?
#
loop_
_entity_poly.entity_id
_entity_poly.type
_entity_poly.pdbx_seq_one_letter_code
_entity_poly.pdbx_strand_id
1 'polypeptide(L)' 'MGNFLIKINDWLMVILVIVLAIVGTVALPIIGTIAGIIVGAVIGGFWFVLSGIYHNSRRTVELLERQEKLIK' A
#
# COMPACT_ATOMS: atom_id res chain seq x y z
N MET A 1 -4.80 -6.28 15.71
CA MET A 1 -3.43 -5.84 15.35
C MET A 1 -3.17 -5.80 13.85
N GLY A 2 -3.53 -6.82 13.07
CA GLY A 2 -3.26 -6.85 11.61
C GLY A 2 -3.76 -5.61 10.85
N ASN A 3 -4.97 -5.13 11.17
CA ASN A 3 -5.55 -3.97 10.49
C ASN A 3 -4.86 -2.63 10.78
N PHE A 4 -4.13 -2.52 11.90
CA PHE A 4 -3.41 -1.30 12.28
C PHE A 4 -2.03 -1.25 11.60
N LEU A 5 -1.33 -2.38 11.56
CA LEU A 5 -0.04 -2.50 10.88
C LEU A 5 -0.16 -2.24 9.37
N ILE A 6 -1.24 -2.74 8.74
CA ILE A 6 -1.51 -2.49 7.32
C ILE A 6 -1.78 -0.99 7.07
N LYS A 7 -2.57 -0.34 7.92
CA LYS A 7 -2.81 1.12 7.80
C LYS A 7 -1.54 1.94 7.96
N ILE A 8 -0.66 1.59 8.90
CA ILE A 8 0.64 2.25 9.04
C ILE A 8 1.49 2.04 7.78
N ASN A 9 1.48 0.82 7.25
CA ASN A 9 2.22 0.45 6.07
C ASN A 9 1.75 1.21 4.81
N ASP A 10 0.45 1.45 4.68
CA ASP A 10 -0.12 2.30 3.62
C ASP A 10 0.33 3.76 3.78
N TRP A 11 0.33 4.30 5.01
CA TRP A 11 0.85 5.64 5.30
C TRP A 11 2.35 5.77 4.99
N LEU A 12 3.14 4.75 5.31
CA LEU A 12 4.57 4.71 4.95
C LEU A 12 4.78 4.76 3.44
N MET A 13 3.89 4.11 2.66
CA MET A 13 3.97 4.21 1.20
C MET A 13 3.61 5.58 0.66
N VAL A 14 2.62 6.26 1.25
CA VAL A 14 2.32 7.67 0.89
C VAL A 14 3.54 8.55 1.16
N ILE A 15 4.18 8.38 2.32
CA ILE A 15 5.41 9.11 2.67
C ILE A 15 6.53 8.81 1.67
N LEU A 16 6.72 7.54 1.28
CA LEU A 16 7.73 7.16 0.30
C LEU A 16 7.52 7.85 -1.05
N VAL A 17 6.28 7.91 -1.54
CA VAL A 17 5.95 8.60 -2.80
C VAL A 17 6.28 10.09 -2.72
N ILE A 18 5.96 10.74 -1.59
CA ILE A 18 6.28 12.16 -1.38
C ILE A 18 7.80 12.38 -1.37
N VAL A 19 8.55 11.52 -0.68
CA VAL A 19 10.02 11.60 -0.64
C VAL A 19 10.62 11.41 -2.04
N LEU A 20 10.13 10.45 -2.82
CA LEU A 20 10.59 10.23 -4.19
C LEU A 20 10.32 11.44 -5.10
N ALA A 21 9.16 12.09 -4.94
CA ALA A 21 8.86 13.31 -5.69
C ALA A 21 9.82 14.46 -5.30
N ILE A 22 10.09 14.66 -4.01
CA ILE A 22 11.03 15.68 -3.53
C ILE A 22 12.45 15.40 -4.05
N VAL A 23 12.94 14.16 -3.90
CA VAL A 23 14.28 13.76 -4.37
C VAL A 23 14.40 13.91 -5.88
N GLY A 24 13.38 13.48 -6.64
CA GLY A 24 13.32 13.66 -8.09
C GLY A 24 13.38 15.14 -8.50
N THR A 25 12.65 16.00 -7.79
CA THR A 25 12.66 17.45 -8.01
C THR A 25 14.04 18.05 -7.74
N VAL A 26 14.72 17.66 -6.66
CA VAL A 26 16.05 18.18 -6.31
C VAL A 26 17.11 17.73 -7.33
N ALA A 27 17.01 16.50 -7.84
CA ALA A 27 17.97 15.97 -8.80
C ALA A 27 17.80 16.55 -10.20
N LEU A 28 16.55 16.59 -10.71
CA LEU A 28 16.20 17.10 -12.04
C LEU A 28 14.83 17.80 -11.96
N PRO A 29 14.77 19.14 -11.86
CA PRO A 29 13.55 19.85 -11.44
C PRO A 29 12.31 19.58 -12.26
N ILE A 30 12.41 19.49 -13.59
CA ILE A 30 11.24 19.31 -14.45
C ILE A 30 11.01 17.82 -14.74
N ILE A 31 12.05 17.16 -15.27
CA ILE A 31 11.97 15.75 -15.68
C ILE A 31 11.84 14.82 -14.47
N GLY A 32 12.61 15.07 -13.42
CA GLY A 32 12.61 14.26 -12.19
C GLY A 32 11.31 14.41 -11.38
N THR A 33 10.67 15.59 -11.42
CA THR A 33 9.33 15.76 -10.83
C THR A 33 8.28 14.93 -11.58
N ILE A 34 8.24 15.02 -12.91
CA ILE A 34 7.29 14.26 -13.73
C ILE A 34 7.52 12.75 -13.55
N ALA A 35 8.79 12.31 -13.64
CA ALA A 35 9.15 10.92 -13.43
C ALA A 35 8.82 10.45 -12.00
N GLY A 36 9.11 11.26 -10.99
CA GLY A 36 8.79 10.97 -9.59
C GLY A 36 7.29 10.83 -9.33
N ILE A 37 6.46 11.68 -9.94
CA ILE A 37 5.00 11.56 -9.85
C ILE A 37 4.50 10.29 -10.54
N ILE A 38 4.97 9.97 -11.74
CA ILE A 38 4.54 8.79 -12.49
C ILE A 38 4.95 7.51 -11.74
N VAL A 39 6.22 7.41 -11.35
CA VAL A 39 6.73 6.25 -10.61
C VAL A 39 6.03 6.13 -9.26
N GLY A 40 5.84 7.23 -8.56
CA GLY A 40 5.12 7.28 -7.30
C GLY A 40 3.66 6.82 -7.42
N ALA A 41 2.96 7.26 -8.46
CA ALA A 41 1.57 6.86 -8.73
C ALA A 41 1.46 5.36 -9.07
N VAL A 42 2.39 4.83 -9.86
CA VAL A 42 2.40 3.39 -10.22
C VAL A 42 2.70 2.53 -8.99
N ILE A 43 3.77 2.84 -8.26
CA ILE A 43 4.18 2.04 -7.09
C ILE A 43 3.13 2.17 -5.97
N GLY A 44 2.70 3.40 -5.68
CA GLY A 44 1.67 3.68 -4.67
C GLY A 44 0.35 3.00 -5.02
N GLY A 45 -0.12 3.15 -6.25
CA GLY A 45 -1.36 2.52 -6.72
C GLY A 45 -1.31 1.00 -6.63
N PHE A 46 -0.22 0.39 -7.09
CA PHE A 46 -0.01 -1.06 -6.99
C PHE A 46 -0.01 -1.54 -5.53
N TRP A 47 0.65 -0.80 -4.64
CA TRP A 47 0.69 -1.12 -3.22
C TRP A 47 -0.68 -1.07 -2.56
N PHE A 48 -1.47 -0.02 -2.81
CA PHE A 48 -2.82 0.09 -2.26
C PHE A 48 -3.73 -1.05 -2.71
N VAL A 49 -3.60 -1.49 -3.97
CA VAL A 49 -4.33 -2.66 -4.48
C VAL A 49 -3.92 -3.93 -3.73
N LEU A 50 -2.61 -4.18 -3.57
CA LEU A 50 -2.11 -5.34 -2.82
C LEU A 50 -2.55 -5.33 -1.35
N SER A 51 -2.49 -4.17 -0.71
CA SER A 51 -2.96 -3.95 0.66
C SER A 51 -4.44 -4.31 0.80
N GLY A 52 -5.27 -3.89 -0.16
CA GLY A 52 -6.70 -4.24 -0.23
C GLY A 52 -6.94 -5.74 -0.42
N ILE A 53 -6.22 -6.38 -1.34
CA ILE A 53 -6.30 -7.84 -1.56
C ILE A 53 -5.92 -8.59 -0.29
N TYR A 54 -4.82 -8.19 0.36
CA TYR A 54 -4.36 -8.81 1.59
C TYR A 54 -5.41 -8.70 2.70
N HIS A 55 -6.05 -7.53 2.85
CA HIS A 55 -7.11 -7.34 3.84
C HIS A 55 -8.30 -8.28 3.60
N ASN A 56 -8.77 -8.38 2.36
CA ASN A 56 -9.90 -9.24 2.01
C ASN A 56 -9.56 -10.72 2.19
N SER A 57 -8.38 -11.17 1.75
CA SER A 57 -7.96 -12.56 1.90
C SER A 57 -7.88 -12.96 3.38
N ARG A 58 -7.31 -12.10 4.23
CA ARG A 58 -7.27 -12.30 5.69
C ARG A 58 -8.67 -12.47 6.28
N ARG A 59 -9.60 -11.59 5.89
CA ARG A 59 -10.99 -11.64 6.36
C ARG A 59 -11.69 -12.92 5.93
N THR A 60 -11.49 -13.36 4.69
CA THR A 60 -12.07 -14.62 4.18
C THR A 60 -11.55 -15.82 4.98
N VAL A 61 -10.25 -15.88 5.26
CA VAL A 61 -9.66 -16.95 6.09
C VAL A 61 -10.26 -16.95 7.50
N GLU A 62 -10.35 -15.78 8.15
CA GLU A 62 -10.95 -15.66 9.49
C GLU A 62 -12.43 -16.10 9.53
N LEU A 63 -13.19 -15.86 8.45
CA LEU A 63 -14.58 -16.32 8.31
C LEU A 63 -14.67 -17.83 8.12
N LEU A 64 -13.77 -18.42 7.32
CA LEU A 64 -13.71 -19.86 7.10
C LEU A 64 -13.35 -20.62 8.39
N GLU A 65 -12.37 -20.13 9.15
CA GLU A 65 -12.00 -20.73 10.45
C GLU A 65 -13.16 -20.68 11.46
N ARG A 66 -13.95 -19.59 11.45
CA ARG A 66 -15.16 -19.50 12.31
C ARG A 66 -16.24 -20.48 11.89
N GLN A 67 -16.46 -20.67 10.59
CA GLN A 67 -17.41 -21.66 10.08
C GLN A 67 -17.00 -23.08 10.45
N GLU A 68 -15.72 -23.42 10.30
CA GLU A 68 -15.21 -24.75 10.68
C GLU A 68 -15.42 -25.04 12.18
N LYS A 69 -15.20 -24.05 13.05
CA LYS A 69 -15.45 -24.18 14.50
C LYS A 69 -16.92 -24.31 14.89
N LEU A 70 -17.86 -23.90 14.04
CA LEU A 70 -19.30 -24.02 14.31
C LEU A 70 -19.88 -25.35 13.82
N ILE A 71 -19.19 -26.02 12.89
CA ILE A 71 -19.60 -27.31 12.32
C ILE A 71 -19.03 -28.49 13.13
N LYS A 72 -17.91 -28.30 13.82
CA LYS A 72 -17.33 -29.24 14.80
C LYS A 72 -17.95 -29.07 16.18
#